data_AF-A0A1Q6XD28-F1
#
_entry.id   AF-A0A1Q6XD28-F1
#
_cell.length_a   1.000
_cell.length_b   1.000
_cell.length_c   1.000
_cell.angle_alpha   90.00
_cell.angle_beta   90.00
_cell.angle_gamma   90.00
#
_symmetry.space_group_name_H-M   'P 1'
#
loop_
_entity.id
_entity.type
_entity.pdbx_description
1 polymer ?
#
loop_
_entity_poly.entity_id
_entity_poly.type
_entity_poly.pdbx_seq_one_letter_code
_entity_poly.pdbx_strand_id
1 'polypeptide(L)'
;MQARDAMRQGDELQPGQDPNRGRRKSRRRLVIALAVGTLLAVIFMAALLVPRLGVHRQGINEAATLTRLRRLNTLQNSYAASHPTKGFACQLPELKPATAAGDTYKPDEFLFATGSQNGYKFAITGCRTDSNGVVTQYQLTAVPL
;
A
#
# COMPACT_ATOMS: atom_id res chain seq x y z
N MET A 1 101.03 -19.90 -18.00
CA MET A 1 100.52 -18.76 -18.80
C MET A 1 99.09 -19.10 -19.23
N GLN A 2 98.07 -19.09 -18.38
CA GLN A 2 97.61 -18.09 -17.40
C GLN A 2 97.19 -16.76 -18.03
N ALA A 3 95.92 -16.41 -17.75
CA ALA A 3 95.29 -15.09 -17.77
C ALA A 3 94.73 -14.55 -19.10
N ARG A 4 93.60 -15.12 -19.58
CA ARG A 4 92.60 -14.36 -20.39
C ARG A 4 91.12 -14.73 -20.16
N ASP A 5 90.77 -15.50 -19.13
CA ASP A 5 89.37 -15.93 -18.87
C ASP A 5 88.67 -15.18 -17.73
N ALA A 6 88.95 -13.88 -17.56
CA ALA A 6 88.34 -13.08 -16.49
C ALA A 6 87.88 -11.71 -16.97
N MET A 7 86.95 -11.66 -17.93
CA MET A 7 86.11 -10.46 -18.12
C MET A 7 84.90 -10.71 -19.01
N ARG A 8 83.98 -11.59 -18.57
CA ARG A 8 82.65 -11.69 -19.19
C ARG A 8 81.54 -12.11 -18.22
N GLN A 9 81.62 -11.62 -16.98
CA GLN A 9 80.58 -11.79 -15.97
C GLN A 9 80.34 -10.43 -15.31
N GLY A 10 79.41 -9.69 -15.90
CA GLY A 10 78.90 -8.43 -15.39
C GLY A 10 77.51 -8.23 -15.99
N ASP A 11 76.52 -8.20 -15.12
CA ASP A 11 75.11 -7.87 -15.39
C ASP A 11 74.27 -8.88 -16.17
N GLU A 12 74.08 -10.07 -15.60
CA GLU A 12 72.74 -10.67 -15.64
C GLU A 12 71.78 -9.74 -14.89
N LEU A 13 70.91 -9.08 -15.64
CA LEU A 13 69.75 -8.36 -15.13
C LEU A 13 68.81 -9.37 -14.47
N GLN A 14 69.01 -9.67 -13.19
CA GLN A 14 68.12 -10.51 -12.41
C GLN A 14 66.71 -9.90 -12.44
N PRO A 15 65.68 -10.61 -12.96
CA PRO A 15 64.33 -10.11 -12.92
C PRO A 15 63.91 -10.02 -11.46
N GLY A 16 63.75 -8.79 -10.97
CA GLY A 16 63.29 -8.50 -9.62
C GLY A 16 62.04 -9.32 -9.31
N GLN A 17 62.17 -10.33 -8.45
CA GLN A 17 61.05 -10.99 -7.83
C GLN A 17 60.36 -9.98 -6.92
N ASP A 18 59.38 -9.27 -7.48
CA ASP A 18 58.55 -8.31 -6.76
C ASP A 18 57.78 -9.06 -5.64
N PRO A 19 58.18 -8.92 -4.37
CA PRO A 19 57.64 -9.70 -3.26
C PRO A 19 56.17 -9.33 -2.95
N ASN A 20 55.65 -8.30 -3.61
CA ASN A 20 54.32 -7.75 -3.37
C ASN A 20 53.21 -8.43 -4.19
N ARG A 21 53.57 -9.33 -5.12
CA ARG A 21 52.60 -10.00 -6.02
C ARG A 21 51.60 -10.90 -5.29
N GLY A 22 52.02 -11.56 -4.20
CA GLY A 22 51.16 -12.42 -3.37
C GLY A 22 50.20 -11.63 -2.48
N ARG A 23 50.68 -10.52 -1.89
CA ARG A 23 49.90 -9.65 -0.99
C ARG A 23 48.76 -8.94 -1.73
N ARG A 24 49.00 -8.54 -2.99
CA ARG A 24 48.01 -7.87 -3.86
C ARG A 24 46.89 -8.82 -4.31
N LYS A 25 47.20 -10.10 -4.58
CA LYS A 25 46.18 -11.13 -4.89
C LYS A 25 45.33 -11.47 -3.66
N SER A 26 45.93 -11.56 -2.47
CA SER A 26 45.21 -11.81 -1.22
C SER A 26 44.25 -10.66 -0.86
N ARG A 27 44.70 -9.40 -0.96
CA ARG A 27 43.83 -8.24 -0.74
C ARG A 27 42.68 -8.14 -1.73
N ARG A 28 42.93 -8.46 -3.01
CA ARG A 28 41.84 -8.53 -4.02
C ARG A 28 40.80 -9.58 -3.67
N ARG A 29 41.21 -10.76 -3.20
CA ARG A 29 40.28 -11.82 -2.76
C ARG A 29 39.45 -11.39 -1.56
N LEU A 30 40.07 -10.71 -0.58
CA LEU A 30 39.36 -10.18 0.59
C LEU A 30 38.32 -9.12 0.19
N VAL A 31 38.69 -8.18 -0.68
CA VAL A 31 37.75 -7.14 -1.16
C VAL A 31 36.58 -7.75 -1.92
N ILE A 32 36.83 -8.76 -2.75
CA ILE A 32 35.76 -9.48 -3.47
C ILE A 32 34.85 -10.23 -2.48
N ALA A 33 35.42 -10.94 -1.51
CA ALA A 33 34.64 -11.68 -0.51
C ALA A 33 33.75 -10.75 0.33
N LEU A 34 34.28 -9.59 0.74
CA LEU A 34 33.51 -8.59 1.46
C LEU A 34 32.40 -7.98 0.59
N ALA A 35 32.69 -7.63 -0.66
CA ALA A 35 31.70 -7.06 -1.58
C ALA A 35 30.57 -8.05 -1.91
N VAL A 36 30.89 -9.33 -2.09
CA VAL A 36 29.89 -10.38 -2.31
C VAL A 36 29.07 -10.60 -1.04
N GLY A 37 29.72 -10.67 0.13
CA GLY A 37 29.04 -10.85 1.41
C GLY A 37 28.05 -9.71 1.71
N THR A 38 28.45 -8.45 1.50
CA THR A 38 27.57 -7.29 1.71
C THR A 38 26.42 -7.28 0.72
N LEU A 39 26.68 -7.57 -0.56
CA LEU A 39 25.63 -7.63 -1.58
C LEU A 39 24.59 -8.70 -1.26
N LEU A 40 25.03 -9.90 -0.85
CA LEU A 40 24.13 -10.99 -0.46
C LEU A 40 23.29 -10.63 0.78
N ALA A 41 23.90 -10.02 1.79
CA ALA A 41 23.18 -9.60 3.00
C ALA A 41 22.10 -8.54 2.69
N VAL A 42 22.40 -7.56 1.83
CA VAL A 42 21.45 -6.52 1.41
C VAL A 42 20.29 -7.12 0.62
N ILE A 43 20.56 -8.04 -0.31
CA ILE A 43 19.50 -8.71 -1.09
C ILE A 43 18.61 -9.57 -0.17
N PHE A 44 19.19 -10.31 0.78
CA PHE A 44 18.42 -11.12 1.73
C PHE A 44 17.53 -10.27 2.63
N MET A 45 18.06 -9.18 3.20
CA MET A 45 17.27 -8.23 3.97
C MET A 45 16.15 -7.61 3.12
N ALA A 46 16.45 -7.13 1.92
CA ALA A 46 15.44 -6.56 1.03
C ALA A 46 14.32 -7.58 0.67
N ALA A 47 14.65 -8.86 0.47
CA ALA A 47 13.67 -9.89 0.18
C ALA A 47 12.72 -10.19 1.36
N LEU A 48 13.19 -10.05 2.61
CA LEU A 48 12.36 -10.19 3.81
C LEU A 48 11.59 -8.92 4.14
N LEU A 49 12.18 -7.76 3.84
CA LEU A 49 11.63 -6.45 4.17
C LEU A 49 10.61 -5.94 3.14
N VAL A 50 10.52 -6.56 1.95
CA VAL A 50 9.42 -6.32 1.00
C VAL A 50 8.26 -7.22 1.43
N PRO A 51 7.28 -6.72 2.20
CA PRO A 51 6.00 -7.42 2.30
C PRO A 51 5.51 -7.57 0.87
N ARG A 52 5.21 -8.81 0.46
CA ARG A 52 4.52 -9.02 -0.81
C ARG A 52 3.20 -8.28 -0.70
N LEU A 53 3.15 -7.08 -1.28
CA LEU A 53 1.93 -6.30 -1.44
C LEU A 53 1.10 -7.00 -2.52
N GLY A 54 0.61 -8.19 -2.17
CA GLY A 54 -0.46 -8.86 -2.87
C GLY A 54 -1.62 -7.89 -2.93
N VAL A 55 -2.21 -7.79 -4.11
CA VAL A 55 -3.21 -6.80 -4.46
C VAL A 55 -4.52 -7.14 -3.74
N HIS A 56 -4.57 -6.98 -2.41
CA HIS A 56 -5.79 -7.00 -1.63
C HIS A 56 -6.53 -5.68 -1.89
N ARG A 57 -7.14 -5.57 -3.08
CA ARG A 57 -8.07 -4.46 -3.40
C ARG A 57 -9.32 -4.51 -2.52
N GLN A 58 -9.62 -5.69 -1.97
CA GLN A 58 -10.70 -5.93 -1.02
C GLN A 58 -10.18 -5.68 0.41
N GLY A 59 -10.35 -4.46 0.93
CA GLY A 59 -10.13 -4.19 2.36
C GLY A 59 -9.47 -2.87 2.71
N ILE A 60 -8.83 -2.19 1.74
CA ILE A 60 -8.05 -0.97 2.02
C ILE A 60 -8.93 0.15 2.63
N ASN A 61 -10.23 0.16 2.33
CA ASN A 61 -11.17 1.15 2.84
C ASN A 61 -12.33 0.55 3.66
N GLU A 62 -12.22 -0.69 4.14
CA GLU A 62 -13.33 -1.35 4.84
C GLU A 62 -13.76 -0.58 6.10
N ALA A 63 -12.81 -0.10 6.91
CA ALA A 63 -13.10 0.72 8.08
C ALA A 63 -13.84 2.03 7.73
N ALA A 64 -13.45 2.68 6.63
CA ALA A 64 -14.12 3.88 6.14
C ALA A 64 -15.55 3.55 5.67
N THR A 65 -15.73 2.45 4.94
CA THR A 65 -17.04 1.95 4.49
C THR A 65 -17.97 1.62 5.66
N LEU A 66 -17.47 0.95 6.70
CA LEU A 66 -18.26 0.68 7.92
C LEU A 66 -18.68 1.97 8.62
N THR A 67 -17.78 2.96 8.68
CA THR A 67 -18.09 4.28 9.22
C THR A 67 -19.21 4.96 8.41
N ARG A 68 -19.20 4.82 7.07
CA ARG A 68 -20.28 5.31 6.21
C ARG A 68 -21.60 4.58 6.47
N LEU A 69 -21.60 3.26 6.60
CA LEU A 69 -22.82 2.49 6.91
C LEU A 69 -23.44 2.93 8.24
N ARG A 70 -22.62 3.14 9.28
CA ARG A 70 -23.08 3.68 10.56
C ARG A 70 -23.69 5.07 10.40
N ARG A 71 -23.05 5.95 9.63
CA ARG A 71 -23.57 7.29 9.35
C ARG A 71 -24.91 7.24 8.61
N LEU A 72 -25.06 6.36 7.62
CA LEU A 72 -26.33 6.16 6.90
C LEU A 72 -27.44 5.67 7.83
N ASN A 73 -27.13 4.77 8.76
CA ASN A 73 -28.09 4.33 9.78
C ASN A 73 -28.52 5.50 10.69
N THR A 74 -27.56 6.32 11.15
CA THR A 74 -27.90 7.53 11.92
C THR A 74 -28.79 8.49 11.14
N LEU A 75 -28.52 8.67 9.84
CA LEU A 75 -29.36 9.49 8.96
C LEU A 75 -30.77 8.91 8.80
N GLN A 76 -30.90 7.58 8.68
CA GLN A 76 -32.21 6.90 8.64
C GLN A 76 -33.03 7.20 9.88
N ASN A 77 -32.42 7.15 11.06
CA ASN A 77 -33.11 7.49 12.31
C ASN A 77 -33.54 8.96 12.34
N SER A 78 -32.69 9.89 11.88
CA SER A 78 -33.05 11.31 11.79
C SER A 78 -34.14 11.59 10.75
N TYR A 79 -34.14 10.86 9.64
CA TYR A 79 -35.17 10.95 8.60
C TYR A 79 -36.51 10.45 9.13
N ALA A 80 -36.53 9.28 9.78
CA ALA A 80 -37.75 8.73 10.36
C ALA A 80 -38.34 9.62 11.46
N ALA A 81 -37.48 10.24 12.29
CA ALA A 81 -37.92 11.20 13.30
C ALA A 81 -38.54 12.47 12.69
N SER A 82 -38.04 12.93 11.54
CA SER A 82 -38.58 14.10 10.84
C SER A 82 -39.76 13.79 9.90
N HIS A 83 -39.93 12.52 9.51
CA HIS A 83 -40.97 12.06 8.59
C HIS A 83 -41.79 10.90 9.18
N PRO A 84 -42.54 11.13 10.29
CA PRO A 84 -43.27 10.07 10.98
C PRO A 84 -44.33 9.37 10.13
N THR A 85 -44.84 10.04 9.09
CA THR A 85 -45.81 9.46 8.14
C THR A 85 -45.17 8.65 7.01
N LYS A 86 -43.85 8.75 6.81
CA LYS A 86 -43.10 7.98 5.80
C LYS A 86 -42.24 6.89 6.43
N GLY A 87 -41.73 7.11 7.64
CA GLY A 87 -40.81 6.20 8.31
C GLY A 87 -39.40 6.35 7.76
N PHE A 88 -38.71 5.24 7.50
CA PHE A 88 -37.35 5.26 6.95
C PHE A 88 -37.32 5.63 5.46
N ALA A 89 -36.20 6.18 4.99
CA ALA A 89 -36.00 6.45 3.58
C ALA A 89 -35.70 5.17 2.80
N CYS A 90 -36.11 5.13 1.53
CA CYS A 90 -35.86 4.01 0.63
C CYS A 90 -34.84 4.32 -0.46
N GLN A 91 -34.46 5.58 -0.62
CA GLN A 91 -33.44 5.98 -1.58
C GLN A 91 -32.32 6.78 -0.89
N LEU A 92 -31.07 6.53 -1.26
CA LEU A 92 -29.92 7.24 -0.70
C LEU A 92 -30.04 8.78 -0.78
N PRO A 93 -30.50 9.37 -1.91
CA PRO A 93 -30.64 10.83 -2.02
C PRO A 93 -31.58 11.45 -0.99
N GLU A 94 -32.57 10.71 -0.49
CA GLU A 94 -33.52 11.19 0.53
C GLU A 94 -32.84 11.42 1.89
N LEU A 95 -31.71 10.73 2.13
CA LEU A 95 -30.91 10.88 3.34
C LEU A 95 -29.88 12.01 3.25
N LYS A 96 -29.84 12.77 2.14
CA LYS A 96 -28.91 13.89 2.01
C LYS A 96 -29.21 14.90 3.11
N PRO A 97 -28.28 15.18 4.04
CA PRO A 97 -28.51 16.17 5.06
C PRO A 97 -28.65 17.55 4.40
N ALA A 98 -29.58 18.36 4.90
CA ALA A 98 -29.68 19.76 4.54
C ALA A 98 -28.41 20.46 5.03
N THR A 99 -27.46 20.71 4.13
CA THR A 99 -26.25 21.45 4.48
C THR A 99 -26.62 22.89 4.78
N ALA A 100 -26.16 23.41 5.92
CA ALA A 100 -26.21 24.82 6.22
C ALA A 100 -25.54 25.60 5.07
N ALA A 101 -26.16 26.73 4.67
CA ALA A 101 -25.60 27.58 3.63
C ALA A 101 -24.23 28.10 4.08
N GLY A 102 -23.15 27.58 3.49
CA GLY A 102 -21.77 27.96 3.82
C GLY A 102 -20.77 26.81 3.84
N ASP A 103 -21.22 25.56 4.02
CA ASP A 103 -20.32 24.40 4.00
C ASP A 103 -20.02 23.94 2.57
N THR A 104 -18.88 24.40 2.04
CA THR A 104 -18.37 24.03 0.71
C THR A 104 -17.83 22.59 0.66
N TYR A 105 -17.40 22.03 1.80
CA TYR A 105 -16.86 20.67 1.85
C TYR A 105 -17.94 19.64 2.17
N LYS A 106 -18.35 18.87 1.15
CA LYS A 106 -19.32 17.79 1.28
C LYS A 106 -18.67 16.43 1.01
N PRO A 107 -18.02 15.81 2.00
CA PRO A 107 -17.27 14.55 1.82
C PRO A 107 -18.14 13.37 1.39
N ASP A 108 -19.46 13.50 1.47
CA ASP A 108 -20.44 12.44 1.23
C ASP A 108 -21.35 12.78 0.04
N GLU A 109 -21.14 13.92 -0.62
CA GLU A 109 -21.97 14.33 -1.75
C GLU A 109 -21.95 13.33 -2.89
N PHE A 110 -20.77 12.79 -3.20
CA PHE A 110 -20.63 11.71 -4.18
C PHE A 110 -21.39 10.44 -3.77
N LEU A 111 -21.42 10.11 -2.47
CA LEU A 111 -22.16 8.95 -1.97
C LEU A 111 -23.66 9.12 -2.19
N PHE A 112 -24.22 10.30 -1.90
CA PHE A 112 -25.65 10.55 -2.10
C PHE A 112 -26.03 10.73 -3.57
N ALA A 113 -25.11 11.20 -4.42
CA ALA A 113 -25.35 11.40 -5.85
C ALA A 113 -25.20 10.11 -6.66
N THR A 114 -24.18 9.31 -6.39
CA THR A 114 -23.80 8.15 -7.21
C THR A 114 -24.03 6.81 -6.52
N GLY A 115 -24.25 6.81 -5.20
CA GLY A 115 -24.26 5.59 -4.40
C GLY A 115 -22.89 4.90 -4.33
N SER A 116 -21.79 5.57 -4.67
CA SER A 116 -20.45 4.99 -4.69
C SER A 116 -19.45 5.86 -3.93
N GLN A 117 -18.58 5.23 -3.15
CA GLN A 117 -17.45 5.90 -2.51
C GLN A 117 -16.36 4.88 -2.14
N ASN A 118 -15.09 5.29 -2.24
CA ASN A 118 -13.93 4.52 -1.77
C ASN A 118 -13.80 3.08 -2.33
N GLY A 119 -14.32 2.84 -3.54
CA GLY A 119 -14.34 1.51 -4.16
C GLY A 119 -15.49 0.60 -3.70
N TYR A 120 -16.51 1.17 -3.06
CA TYR A 120 -17.71 0.45 -2.64
C TYR A 120 -18.97 1.12 -3.20
N LYS A 121 -19.96 0.30 -3.54
CA LYS A 121 -21.31 0.71 -3.89
C LYS A 121 -22.25 0.52 -2.71
N PHE A 122 -22.89 1.61 -2.30
CA PHE A 122 -23.86 1.68 -1.23
C PHE A 122 -25.28 1.65 -1.81
N ALA A 123 -26.14 0.86 -1.20
CA ALA A 123 -27.56 0.83 -1.56
C ALA A 123 -28.44 0.60 -0.33
N ILE A 124 -29.60 1.27 -0.32
CA ILE A 124 -30.73 0.91 0.52
C ILE A 124 -31.58 -0.09 -0.26
N THR A 125 -31.85 -1.23 0.35
CA THR A 125 -32.63 -2.32 -0.22
C THR A 125 -33.59 -2.88 0.83
N GLY A 126 -34.48 -3.80 0.44
CA GLY A 126 -35.33 -4.50 1.40
C GLY A 126 -36.36 -3.61 2.12
N CYS A 127 -36.74 -2.48 1.52
CA CYS A 127 -37.78 -1.63 2.08
C CYS A 127 -39.10 -2.39 2.21
N ARG A 128 -39.69 -2.38 3.41
CA ARG A 128 -41.05 -2.87 3.66
C ARG A 128 -41.87 -1.84 4.40
N THR A 129 -43.12 -1.70 3.97
CA THR A 129 -44.11 -0.81 4.58
C THR A 129 -45.07 -1.57 5.47
N ASP A 130 -45.59 -0.90 6.49
CA ASP A 130 -46.70 -1.38 7.30
C ASP A 130 -48.06 -1.20 6.59
N SER A 131 -49.16 -1.51 7.29
CA SER A 131 -50.53 -1.33 6.78
C SER A 131 -50.91 0.13 6.49
N ASN A 132 -50.16 1.09 7.03
CA ASN A 132 -50.38 2.53 6.86
C ASN A 132 -49.47 3.12 5.76
N GLY A 133 -48.66 2.29 5.10
CA GLY A 133 -47.70 2.73 4.07
C GLY A 133 -46.40 3.29 4.62
N VAL A 134 -46.14 3.17 5.93
CA VAL A 134 -44.93 3.67 6.60
C VAL A 134 -43.81 2.65 6.46
N VAL A 135 -42.63 3.07 6.01
CA VAL A 135 -41.46 2.19 5.87
C VAL A 135 -40.90 1.86 7.25
N THR A 136 -40.97 0.60 7.66
CA THR A 136 -40.55 0.12 8.99
C THR A 136 -39.30 -0.75 8.94
N GLN A 137 -38.94 -1.26 7.76
CA GLN A 137 -37.75 -2.09 7.56
C GLN A 137 -36.96 -1.59 6.37
N TYR A 138 -35.64 -1.65 6.50
CA TYR A 138 -34.69 -1.35 5.44
C TYR A 138 -33.40 -2.15 5.67
N GLN A 139 -32.61 -2.30 4.61
CA GLN A 139 -31.29 -2.90 4.67
C GLN A 139 -30.28 -1.99 3.98
N LEU A 140 -29.22 -1.64 4.70
CA LEU A 140 -28.07 -0.94 4.13
C LEU A 140 -27.03 -1.97 3.68
N THR A 141 -26.58 -1.83 2.45
CA THR A 141 -25.55 -2.70 1.86
C THR A 141 -24.39 -1.85 1.37
N ALA A 142 -23.18 -2.37 1.49
CA ALA A 142 -21.98 -1.84 0.85
C ALA A 142 -21.24 -3.00 0.17
N VAL A 143 -21.14 -2.96 -1.15
CA VAL A 143 -20.54 -4.02 -1.95
C VAL A 143 -19.26 -3.48 -2.61
N PRO A 144 -18.11 -4.17 -2.49
CA PRO A 144 -16.91 -3.79 -3.22
C PRO A 144 -17.17 -3.75 -4.74
N LEU A 145 -16.66 -2.72 -5.41
CA LEU A 145 -16.69 -2.56 -6.86
C LEU A 145 -15.52 -3.26 -7.56
#